data_AF-A0A4Q9QXC5-F1
#
_entry.id   AF-A0A4Q9QXC5-F1
#
_cell.length_a   1.000
_cell.length_b   1.000
_cell.length_c   1.000
_cell.angle_alpha   90.00
_cell.angle_beta   90.00
_cell.angle_gamma   90.00
#
_symmetry.space_group_name_H-M   'P 1'
#
loop_
_entity.id
_entity.type
_entity.pdbx_description
1 polymer ?
#
loop_
_entity_poly.entity_id
_entity_poly.type
_entity_poly.pdbx_seq_one_letter_code
_entity_poly.pdbx_strand_id
1 'polypeptide(L)'
;MPSSDYIGRFAPTPSGYLHFGSLVAALASYLDARAVGGRWLLRMEDLDPPREAPGAQAAILQTLERYGLHWDGQLVRQSERHDAYQALVQRLFDQGLAYACICSRKQLEGCGGIYPGTCRNAGHGCDDAAIRLRVPQLTYRFNDRVQGEYQQHLGRDVGDFVIRRRDGLYAYQLAVVLDDAWQGVTDVVRGADLLDSTPRQLYLQELLGLAQPRYLHVPLIIQPDGHKLGKSYRSPPLPGDQATPLLIRALRALGQPAPAELDDATPEALLAWSARHWDATLIPRSRTLAESQLR
;
A
#
# COMPACT_ATOMS: atom_id res chain seq x y z
N MET A 1 -3.34 -19.58 23.18
CA MET A 1 -2.29 -19.79 22.16
C MET A 1 -1.33 -18.63 22.27
N PRO A 2 0.00 -18.82 22.17
CA PRO A 2 0.91 -17.68 22.13
C PRO A 2 0.49 -16.77 20.96
N SER A 3 0.35 -15.47 21.23
CA SER A 3 0.07 -14.47 20.20
C SER A 3 1.14 -14.61 19.12
N SER A 4 0.72 -14.77 17.87
CA SER A 4 1.66 -14.75 16.74
C SER A 4 2.34 -13.38 16.68
N ASP A 5 3.63 -13.35 16.35
CA ASP A 5 4.39 -12.11 16.11
C ASP A 5 3.96 -11.41 14.80
N TYR A 6 3.03 -12.00 14.05
CA TYR A 6 2.49 -11.44 12.81
C TYR A 6 1.74 -10.12 13.07
N ILE A 7 2.15 -9.07 12.37
CA ILE A 7 1.48 -7.76 12.35
C ILE A 7 1.32 -7.34 10.89
N GLY A 8 0.08 -7.39 10.41
CA GLY A 8 -0.33 -6.87 9.10
C GLY A 8 -1.04 -5.54 9.23
N ARG A 9 -1.30 -4.89 8.09
CA ARG A 9 -2.11 -3.65 8.06
C ARG A 9 -2.87 -3.46 6.77
N PHE A 10 -3.99 -2.74 6.87
CA PHE A 10 -4.60 -2.06 5.73
C PHE A 10 -4.31 -0.56 5.80
N ALA A 11 -3.86 0.01 4.69
CA ALA A 11 -3.39 1.39 4.63
C ALA A 11 -4.05 2.18 3.47
N PRO A 12 -5.34 2.55 3.57
CA PRO A 12 -6.04 3.24 2.51
C PRO A 12 -5.71 4.74 2.45
N THR A 13 -5.56 5.27 1.24
CA THR A 13 -5.57 6.73 0.97
C THR A 13 -7.02 7.23 0.83
N PRO A 14 -7.48 8.26 1.57
CA PRO A 14 -8.85 8.77 1.53
C PRO A 14 -9.15 9.68 0.33
N SER A 15 -8.60 9.36 -0.84
CA SER A 15 -8.86 10.09 -2.10
C SER A 15 -10.20 9.72 -2.75
N GLY A 16 -11.03 8.95 -2.05
CA GLY A 16 -12.30 8.40 -2.49
C GLY A 16 -12.76 7.32 -1.51
N TYR A 17 -13.98 6.79 -1.70
CA TYR A 17 -14.49 5.70 -0.88
C TYR A 17 -13.80 4.37 -1.18
N LEU A 18 -13.99 3.39 -0.30
CA LEU A 18 -13.64 2.00 -0.64
C LEU A 18 -14.44 1.58 -1.87
N HIS A 19 -13.74 0.94 -2.80
CA HIS A 19 -14.29 0.24 -3.94
C HIS A 19 -13.94 -1.25 -3.83
N PHE A 20 -14.46 -2.07 -4.74
CA PHE A 20 -14.27 -3.51 -4.68
C PHE A 20 -12.78 -3.93 -4.68
N GLY A 21 -11.93 -3.29 -5.48
CA GLY A 21 -10.49 -3.56 -5.47
C GLY A 21 -9.81 -3.26 -4.12
N SER A 22 -10.18 -2.18 -3.43
CA SER A 22 -9.68 -1.91 -2.08
C SER A 22 -10.26 -2.88 -1.03
N LEU A 23 -11.48 -3.38 -1.23
CA LEU A 23 -12.06 -4.44 -0.38
C LEU A 23 -11.27 -5.74 -0.52
N VAL A 24 -10.88 -6.14 -1.75
CA VAL A 24 -10.03 -7.32 -1.98
C VAL A 24 -8.70 -7.20 -1.23
N ALA A 25 -8.05 -6.04 -1.29
CA ALA A 25 -6.81 -5.81 -0.54
C ALA A 25 -7.02 -5.80 0.98
N ALA A 26 -8.10 -5.16 1.48
CA ALA A 26 -8.44 -5.17 2.90
C ALA A 26 -8.71 -6.60 3.40
N LEU A 27 -9.54 -7.36 2.70
CA LEU A 27 -9.90 -8.73 3.03
C LEU A 27 -8.68 -9.65 3.03
N ALA A 28 -7.84 -9.60 2.00
CA ALA A 28 -6.64 -10.43 1.94
C ALA A 28 -5.69 -10.12 3.10
N SER A 29 -5.42 -8.84 3.37
CA SER A 29 -4.54 -8.45 4.49
C SER A 29 -5.11 -8.83 5.85
N TYR A 30 -6.45 -8.77 6.00
CA TYR A 30 -7.15 -9.16 7.21
C TYR A 30 -7.08 -10.67 7.44
N LEU A 31 -7.47 -11.48 6.45
CA LEU A 31 -7.48 -12.93 6.56
C LEU A 31 -6.08 -13.50 6.76
N ASP A 32 -5.08 -12.93 6.07
CA ASP A 32 -3.69 -13.35 6.25
C ASP A 32 -3.18 -13.14 7.69
N ALA A 33 -3.60 -12.05 8.34
CA ALA A 33 -3.32 -11.81 9.74
C ALA A 33 -4.12 -12.75 10.66
N ARG A 34 -5.43 -12.85 10.45
CA ARG A 34 -6.33 -13.62 11.33
C ARG A 34 -6.11 -15.13 11.25
N ALA A 35 -5.71 -15.66 10.09
CA ALA A 35 -5.42 -17.08 9.89
C ALA A 35 -4.33 -17.61 10.83
N VAL A 36 -3.39 -16.75 11.23
CA VAL A 36 -2.30 -17.08 12.16
C VAL A 36 -2.49 -16.45 13.55
N GLY A 37 -3.66 -15.89 13.85
CA GLY A 37 -3.92 -15.20 15.12
C GLY A 37 -3.05 -13.95 15.32
N GLY A 38 -2.63 -13.29 14.23
CA GLY A 38 -1.85 -12.06 14.24
C GLY A 38 -2.71 -10.80 14.39
N ARG A 39 -2.02 -9.66 14.48
CA ARG A 39 -2.65 -8.34 14.53
C ARG A 39 -2.87 -7.77 13.14
N TRP A 40 -3.98 -7.07 12.95
CA TRP A 40 -4.32 -6.34 11.73
C TRP A 40 -4.61 -4.87 12.06
N LEU A 41 -3.70 -4.00 11.65
CA LEU A 41 -3.75 -2.57 11.95
C LEU A 41 -4.45 -1.78 10.84
N LEU A 42 -4.95 -0.60 11.16
CA LEU A 42 -5.47 0.36 10.20
C LEU A 42 -4.66 1.66 10.25
N ARG A 43 -4.20 2.13 9.08
CA ARG A 43 -3.52 3.42 8.92
C ARG A 43 -4.13 4.21 7.78
N MET A 44 -4.65 5.40 8.06
CA MET A 44 -5.12 6.31 7.02
C MET A 44 -3.92 7.02 6.37
N GLU A 45 -3.74 6.86 5.06
CA GLU A 45 -2.67 7.51 4.30
C GLU A 45 -3.11 8.87 3.73
N ASP A 46 -3.44 9.80 4.63
CA ASP A 46 -3.92 11.17 4.40
C ASP A 46 -2.75 12.18 4.22
N LEU A 47 -1.88 11.90 3.24
CA LEU A 47 -0.65 12.68 2.95
C LEU A 47 -0.81 13.75 1.86
N ASP A 48 -1.94 13.80 1.17
CA ASP A 48 -2.17 14.73 0.05
C ASP A 48 -3.56 15.36 0.19
N PRO A 49 -3.74 16.31 1.15
CA PRO A 49 -5.03 16.93 1.44
C PRO A 49 -5.79 17.46 0.21
N PRO A 50 -5.13 18.07 -0.81
CA PRO A 50 -5.79 18.48 -2.05
C PRO A 50 -6.46 17.34 -2.84
N ARG A 51 -6.04 16.08 -2.64
CA ARG A 51 -6.61 14.89 -3.28
C ARG A 51 -7.60 14.14 -2.41
N GLU A 52 -7.76 14.54 -1.15
CA GLU A 52 -8.68 13.87 -0.23
C GLU A 52 -10.12 14.21 -0.57
N ALA A 53 -10.98 13.20 -0.51
CA ALA A 53 -12.40 13.39 -0.74
C ALA A 53 -13.11 13.68 0.59
N PRO A 54 -13.92 14.76 0.68
CA PRO A 54 -14.67 15.08 1.88
C PRO A 54 -15.50 13.88 2.37
N GLY A 55 -15.40 13.56 3.66
CA GLY A 55 -16.13 12.45 4.27
C GLY A 55 -15.61 11.05 3.92
N ALA A 56 -14.63 10.91 3.02
CA ALA A 56 -14.13 9.61 2.60
C ALA A 56 -13.50 8.82 3.74
N GLN A 57 -12.76 9.48 4.64
CA GLN A 57 -12.18 8.80 5.79
C GLN A 57 -13.27 8.15 6.66
N ALA A 58 -14.30 8.90 7.04
CA ALA A 58 -15.40 8.37 7.85
C ALA A 58 -16.15 7.23 7.14
N ALA A 59 -16.40 7.38 5.84
CA ALA A 59 -17.04 6.35 5.03
C ALA A 59 -16.18 5.07 4.92
N ILE A 60 -14.86 5.19 4.80
CA ILE A 60 -13.93 4.04 4.81
C ILE A 60 -14.06 3.28 6.14
N LEU A 61 -13.97 3.99 7.28
CA LEU A 61 -14.09 3.37 8.61
C LEU A 61 -15.43 2.65 8.79
N GLN A 62 -16.52 3.36 8.48
CA GLN A 62 -17.87 2.79 8.57
C GLN A 62 -18.05 1.58 7.66
N THR A 63 -17.44 1.57 6.46
CA THR A 63 -17.51 0.42 5.56
C THR A 63 -16.77 -0.77 6.15
N LEU A 64 -15.55 -0.58 6.67
CA LEU A 64 -14.79 -1.66 7.30
C LEU A 64 -15.55 -2.28 8.49
N GLU A 65 -16.13 -1.45 9.35
CA GLU A 65 -16.95 -1.90 10.49
C GLU A 65 -18.18 -2.69 10.04
N ARG A 66 -18.93 -2.18 9.06
CA ARG A 66 -20.12 -2.88 8.52
C ARG A 66 -19.79 -4.21 7.85
N TYR A 67 -18.56 -4.36 7.35
CA TYR A 67 -18.08 -5.57 6.70
C TYR A 67 -17.40 -6.52 7.69
N GLY A 68 -17.42 -6.23 8.99
CA GLY A 68 -16.82 -7.07 10.04
C GLY A 68 -15.27 -7.04 10.07
N LEU A 69 -14.64 -6.12 9.33
CA LEU A 69 -13.19 -5.98 9.23
C LEU A 69 -12.66 -5.07 10.36
N HIS A 70 -12.68 -5.59 11.59
CA HIS A 70 -12.23 -4.85 12.77
C HIS A 70 -10.70 -4.87 12.92
N TRP A 71 -10.11 -3.69 13.06
CA TRP A 71 -8.67 -3.52 13.27
C TRP A 71 -8.30 -3.51 14.75
N ASP A 72 -7.04 -3.86 15.01
CA ASP A 72 -6.47 -3.89 16.35
C ASP A 72 -5.76 -2.56 16.67
N GLY A 73 -5.89 -2.13 17.92
CA GLY A 73 -5.27 -0.90 18.40
C GLY A 73 -5.93 0.36 17.85
N GLN A 74 -5.19 1.47 17.89
CA GLN A 74 -5.70 2.77 17.46
C GLN A 74 -5.51 2.97 15.95
N LEU A 75 -6.45 3.69 15.34
CA LEU A 75 -6.28 4.22 13.99
C LEU A 75 -5.11 5.20 13.97
N VAL A 76 -4.17 4.99 13.05
CA VAL A 76 -3.06 5.93 12.79
C VAL A 76 -3.42 6.79 11.57
N ARG A 77 -3.11 8.09 11.64
CA ARG A 77 -3.17 9.01 10.49
C ARG A 77 -1.78 9.48 10.11
N GLN A 78 -1.47 9.52 8.82
CA GLN A 78 -0.19 10.00 8.34
C GLN A 78 -0.08 11.54 8.41
N SER A 79 -1.20 12.26 8.37
CA SER A 79 -1.26 13.70 8.61
C SER A 79 -0.74 14.11 10.00
N GLU A 80 -0.79 13.21 10.98
CA GLU A 80 -0.32 13.40 12.36
C GLU A 80 1.16 13.00 12.55
N ARG A 81 1.83 12.58 11.47
CA ARG A 81 3.19 12.00 11.50
C ARG A 81 4.25 12.85 10.78
N HIS A 82 3.88 14.06 10.36
CA HIS A 82 4.74 14.95 9.58
C HIS A 82 6.08 15.26 10.24
N ASP A 83 6.14 15.43 11.56
CA ASP A 83 7.39 15.70 12.28
C ASP A 83 8.39 14.55 12.14
N ALA A 84 7.91 13.30 12.16
CA ALA A 84 8.75 12.12 11.98
C ALA A 84 9.32 12.06 10.55
N TYR A 85 8.51 12.38 9.54
CA TYR A 85 8.96 12.43 8.15
C TYR A 85 9.95 13.58 7.93
N GLN A 86 9.69 14.75 8.52
CA GLN A 86 10.59 15.91 8.45
C GLN A 86 11.96 15.58 9.02
N ALA A 87 11.99 15.00 10.22
CA ALA A 87 13.22 14.61 10.90
C ALA A 87 14.02 13.61 10.05
N LEU A 88 13.35 12.64 9.42
CA LEU A 88 13.99 11.67 8.54
C LEU A 88 14.55 12.32 7.26
N VAL A 89 13.78 13.20 6.61
CA VAL A 89 14.24 13.94 5.42
C VAL A 89 15.48 14.77 5.76
N GLN A 90 15.46 15.47 6.90
CA GLN A 90 16.59 16.28 7.36
C GLN A 90 17.82 15.42 7.62
N ARG A 91 17.66 14.30 8.36
CA ARG A 91 18.75 13.35 8.63
C ARG A 91 19.38 12.83 7.34
N LEU A 92 18.56 12.41 6.36
CA LEU A 92 19.07 11.90 5.08
C LEU A 92 19.78 12.99 4.27
N PHE A 93 19.29 14.23 4.33
CA PHE A 93 19.93 15.37 3.68
C PHE A 93 21.29 15.70 4.31
N ASP A 94 21.36 15.78 5.64
CA ASP A 94 22.59 16.09 6.39
C ASP A 94 23.66 15.03 6.22
N GLN A 95 23.26 13.76 6.05
CA GLN A 95 24.16 12.64 5.76
C GLN A 95 24.61 12.59 4.29
N GLY A 96 24.14 13.51 3.45
CA GLY A 96 24.41 13.52 2.01
C GLY A 96 23.76 12.37 1.25
N LEU A 97 22.84 11.62 1.88
CA LEU A 97 22.09 10.51 1.27
C LEU A 97 20.87 11.00 0.46
N ALA A 98 20.43 12.23 0.72
CA ALA A 98 19.45 12.94 -0.07
C ALA A 98 20.01 14.30 -0.56
N TYR A 99 19.37 14.89 -1.56
CA TYR A 99 19.75 16.20 -2.09
C TYR A 99 18.55 16.98 -2.62
N ALA A 100 18.70 18.30 -2.67
CA ALA A 100 17.69 19.21 -3.18
C ALA A 100 17.71 19.27 -4.72
N CYS A 101 16.52 19.21 -5.31
CA CYS A 101 16.27 19.25 -6.74
C CYS A 101 15.33 20.40 -7.07
N ILE A 102 15.82 21.36 -7.86
CA ILE A 102 15.07 22.52 -8.34
C ILE A 102 14.52 22.35 -9.75
N CYS A 103 14.77 21.20 -10.40
CA CYS A 103 14.28 20.93 -11.75
C CYS A 103 12.76 21.06 -11.81
N SER A 104 12.29 21.86 -12.78
CA SER A 104 10.87 21.98 -13.11
C SER A 104 10.34 20.72 -13.79
N ARG A 105 9.01 20.54 -13.81
CA ARG A 105 8.37 19.43 -14.55
C ARG A 105 8.76 19.46 -16.03
N LYS A 106 8.79 20.65 -16.64
CA LYS A 106 9.19 20.85 -18.04
C LYS A 106 10.62 20.39 -18.33
N GLN A 107 11.56 20.59 -17.40
CA GLN A 107 12.93 20.10 -17.56
C GLN A 107 13.05 18.58 -17.45
N LEU A 108 12.06 17.92 -16.83
CA LEU A 108 12.01 16.47 -16.66
C LEU A 108 11.11 15.79 -17.69
N GLU A 109 10.43 16.56 -18.53
CA GLU A 109 9.71 16.04 -19.69
C GLU A 109 10.72 15.34 -20.61
N GLY A 110 10.39 14.13 -21.06
CA GLY A 110 11.26 13.32 -21.92
C GLY A 110 12.26 12.42 -21.20
N CYS A 111 12.43 12.53 -19.87
CA CYS A 111 13.32 11.63 -19.11
C CYS A 111 12.73 10.23 -18.84
N GLY A 112 11.58 9.89 -19.42
CA GLY A 112 10.96 8.56 -19.26
C GLY A 112 10.58 8.20 -17.82
N GLY A 113 10.41 9.20 -16.94
CA GLY A 113 10.09 9.01 -15.52
C GLY A 113 11.30 8.75 -14.62
N ILE A 114 12.50 8.57 -15.18
CA ILE A 114 13.74 8.36 -14.43
C ILE A 114 14.49 9.68 -14.35
N TYR A 115 14.84 10.13 -13.14
CA TYR A 115 15.53 11.40 -12.97
C TYR A 115 16.97 11.34 -13.50
N PRO A 116 17.40 12.29 -14.37
CA PRO A 116 18.71 12.24 -15.02
C PRO A 116 19.89 12.62 -14.11
N GLY A 117 19.65 12.97 -12.84
CA GLY A 117 20.71 13.29 -11.88
C GLY A 117 21.23 14.73 -11.94
N THR A 118 20.56 15.64 -12.64
CA THR A 118 21.02 17.03 -12.87
C THR A 118 21.44 17.77 -11.59
N CYS A 119 20.66 17.65 -10.52
CA CYS A 119 20.93 18.32 -9.25
C CYS A 119 21.70 17.45 -8.25
N ARG A 120 22.09 16.21 -8.61
CA ARG A 120 22.63 15.22 -7.67
C ARG A 120 23.83 15.72 -6.89
N ASN A 121 24.69 16.51 -7.52
CA ASN A 121 25.88 17.11 -6.88
C ASN A 121 25.90 18.64 -6.98
N ALA A 122 24.74 19.28 -7.16
CA ALA A 122 24.65 20.72 -7.40
C ALA A 122 24.72 21.58 -6.11
N GLY A 123 24.61 20.96 -4.93
CA GLY A 123 24.76 21.66 -3.65
C GLY A 123 23.65 22.67 -3.32
N HIS A 124 22.45 22.50 -3.88
CA HIS A 124 21.32 23.36 -3.58
C HIS A 124 20.84 23.22 -2.12
N GLY A 125 20.33 24.32 -1.56
CA GLY A 125 19.62 24.30 -0.28
C GLY A 125 18.24 23.64 -0.39
N CYS A 126 17.63 23.33 0.75
CA CYS A 126 16.32 22.68 0.84
C CYS A 126 15.13 23.60 0.51
N ASP A 127 15.37 24.90 0.41
CA ASP A 127 14.34 25.92 0.19
C ASP A 127 13.79 25.84 -1.23
N ASP A 128 12.46 25.82 -1.34
CA ASP A 128 11.73 25.74 -2.62
C ASP A 128 12.27 24.63 -3.56
N ALA A 129 12.62 23.48 -2.97
CA ALA A 129 13.16 22.33 -3.68
C ALA A 129 12.46 21.03 -3.30
N ALA A 130 12.33 20.12 -4.28
CA ALA A 130 12.02 18.74 -3.96
C ALA A 130 13.27 18.08 -3.37
N ILE A 131 13.11 17.18 -2.41
CA ILE A 131 14.21 16.38 -1.87
C ILE A 131 14.16 14.99 -2.52
N ARG A 132 15.27 14.60 -3.13
CA ARG A 132 15.46 13.30 -3.77
C ARG A 132 16.42 12.45 -2.96
N LEU A 133 16.13 11.15 -2.88
CA LEU A 133 17.04 10.16 -2.33
C LEU A 133 18.07 9.77 -3.38
N ARG A 134 19.35 9.68 -3.00
CA ARG A 134 20.40 9.11 -3.85
C ARG A 134 20.18 7.61 -3.93
N VAL A 135 19.97 7.09 -5.13
CA VAL A 135 19.74 5.67 -5.37
C VAL A 135 21.04 5.00 -5.84
N PRO A 136 21.36 3.78 -5.33
CA PRO A 136 22.54 3.04 -5.72
C PRO A 136 22.37 2.33 -7.07
N GLN A 137 23.49 1.96 -7.69
CA GLN A 137 23.53 1.11 -8.89
C GLN A 137 23.50 -0.37 -8.50
N LEU A 138 22.41 -0.78 -7.85
CA LEU A 138 22.22 -2.13 -7.32
C LEU A 138 20.87 -2.72 -7.73
N THR A 139 20.84 -4.04 -7.83
CA THR A 139 19.61 -4.83 -8.01
C THR A 139 19.07 -5.25 -6.66
N TYR A 140 17.83 -4.89 -6.37
CA TYR A 140 17.09 -5.38 -5.22
C TYR A 140 16.20 -6.54 -5.65
N ARG A 141 16.13 -7.56 -4.79
CA ARG A 141 15.35 -8.78 -5.00
C ARG A 141 14.52 -9.09 -3.76
N PHE A 142 13.34 -9.64 -3.96
CA PHE A 142 12.57 -10.26 -2.89
C PHE A 142 11.70 -11.37 -3.45
N ASN A 143 11.31 -12.28 -2.57
CA ASN A 143 10.34 -13.32 -2.90
C ASN A 143 8.96 -12.87 -2.43
N ASP A 144 8.07 -12.59 -3.37
CA ASP A 144 6.67 -12.32 -3.08
C ASP A 144 5.92 -13.63 -2.83
N ARG A 145 5.08 -13.66 -1.80
CA ARG A 145 4.32 -14.86 -1.41
C ARG A 145 3.30 -15.32 -2.46
N VAL A 146 2.91 -14.46 -3.41
CA VAL A 146 2.00 -14.80 -4.53
C VAL A 146 2.69 -14.65 -5.89
N GLN A 147 3.35 -13.52 -6.12
CA GLN A 147 3.94 -13.18 -7.43
C GLN A 147 5.30 -13.87 -7.67
N GLY A 148 5.87 -14.52 -6.66
CA GLY A 148 7.17 -15.21 -6.74
C GLY A 148 8.35 -14.26 -6.69
N GLU A 149 9.49 -14.69 -7.22
CA GLU A 149 10.71 -13.88 -7.24
C GLU A 149 10.52 -12.62 -8.11
N TYR A 150 10.79 -11.46 -7.52
CA TYR A 150 10.79 -10.18 -8.20
C TYR A 150 12.13 -9.48 -8.01
N GLN A 151 12.64 -8.85 -9.07
CA GLN A 151 13.86 -8.05 -9.03
C GLN A 151 13.75 -6.76 -9.85
N GLN A 152 14.44 -5.72 -9.40
CA GLN A 152 14.54 -4.44 -10.12
C GLN A 152 15.90 -3.80 -9.87
N HIS A 153 16.51 -3.24 -10.93
CA HIS A 153 17.76 -2.50 -10.81
C HIS A 153 17.47 -1.03 -10.51
N LEU A 154 17.66 -0.59 -9.26
CA LEU A 154 17.16 0.71 -8.82
C LEU A 154 17.78 1.88 -9.59
N GLY A 155 19.11 1.89 -9.79
CA GLY A 155 19.77 2.99 -10.49
C GLY A 155 19.39 3.14 -11.97
N ARG A 156 18.95 2.06 -12.62
CA ARG A 156 18.62 2.02 -14.06
C ARG A 156 17.13 2.15 -14.30
N ASP A 157 16.33 1.46 -13.50
CA ASP A 157 14.89 1.29 -13.74
C ASP A 157 14.04 2.31 -12.95
N VAL A 158 14.64 2.99 -11.94
CA VAL A 158 13.93 3.91 -11.04
C VAL A 158 14.62 5.28 -11.00
N GLY A 159 15.92 5.30 -10.74
CA GLY A 159 16.70 6.52 -10.48
C GLY A 159 16.34 7.20 -9.15
N ASP A 160 16.96 8.36 -8.92
CA ASP A 160 16.82 9.13 -7.68
C ASP A 160 15.39 9.66 -7.51
N PHE A 161 14.60 8.98 -6.67
CA PHE A 161 13.19 9.30 -6.48
C PHE A 161 12.98 10.35 -5.39
N VAL A 162 11.86 11.07 -5.48
CA VAL A 162 11.47 12.12 -4.54
C VAL A 162 11.01 11.50 -3.21
N ILE A 163 11.52 12.02 -2.09
CA ILE A 163 11.07 11.70 -0.72
C ILE A 163 10.29 12.84 -0.07
N ARG A 164 10.50 14.08 -0.53
CA ARG A 164 9.68 15.26 -0.20
C ARG A 164 9.46 16.09 -1.46
N ARG A 165 8.22 16.37 -1.80
CA ARG A 165 7.87 17.20 -2.96
C ARG A 165 8.23 18.67 -2.70
N ARG A 166 8.33 19.45 -3.79
CA ARG A 166 8.62 20.89 -3.72
C ARG A 166 7.52 21.68 -3.00
N ASP A 167 6.27 21.22 -3.06
CA ASP A 167 5.13 21.76 -2.33
C ASP A 167 5.07 21.33 -0.85
N GLY A 168 6.12 20.66 -0.34
CA GLY A 168 6.24 20.25 1.06
C GLY A 168 5.64 18.89 1.39
N LEU A 169 4.83 18.30 0.52
CA LEU A 169 4.19 17.00 0.79
C LEU A 169 5.19 15.84 0.76
N TYR A 170 5.05 14.91 1.70
CA TYR A 170 5.93 13.74 1.80
C TYR A 170 5.56 12.66 0.78
N ALA A 171 6.57 12.00 0.21
CA ALA A 171 6.32 10.94 -0.75
C ALA A 171 5.89 9.65 -0.06
N TYR A 172 4.97 8.93 -0.69
CA TYR A 172 4.49 7.62 -0.24
C TYR A 172 5.63 6.66 0.17
N GLN A 173 6.69 6.57 -0.64
CA GLN A 173 7.80 5.66 -0.38
C GLN A 173 8.50 5.90 0.97
N LEU A 174 8.60 7.17 1.39
CA LEU A 174 9.21 7.55 2.67
C LEU A 174 8.26 7.20 3.82
N ALA A 175 7.03 7.70 3.74
CA ALA A 175 6.07 7.61 4.83
C ALA A 175 5.68 6.15 5.14
N VAL A 176 5.42 5.35 4.10
CA VAL A 176 5.03 3.93 4.28
C VAL A 176 6.12 3.12 4.97
N VAL A 177 7.40 3.34 4.63
CA VAL A 177 8.53 2.62 5.24
C VAL A 177 8.68 3.00 6.71
N LEU A 178 8.62 4.30 7.01
CA LEU A 178 8.80 4.77 8.38
C LEU A 178 7.64 4.31 9.28
N ASP A 179 6.40 4.37 8.79
CA ASP A 179 5.24 4.00 9.58
C ASP A 179 5.08 2.48 9.72
N ASP A 180 5.36 1.69 8.68
CA ASP A 180 5.34 0.23 8.80
C ASP A 180 6.37 -0.22 9.85
N ALA A 181 7.58 0.35 9.86
CA ALA A 181 8.58 0.06 10.89
C ALA A 181 8.16 0.55 12.29
N TRP A 182 7.60 1.76 12.40
CA TRP A 182 7.14 2.31 13.69
C TRP A 182 5.97 1.52 14.28
N GLN A 183 5.05 1.02 13.45
CA GLN A 183 3.95 0.14 13.87
C GLN A 183 4.37 -1.32 14.07
N GLY A 184 5.62 -1.67 13.76
CA GLY A 184 6.14 -3.04 13.85
C GLY A 184 5.53 -3.99 12.83
N VAL A 185 5.07 -3.50 11.67
CA VAL A 185 4.50 -4.34 10.61
C VAL A 185 5.53 -5.37 10.14
N THR A 186 5.16 -6.65 10.20
CA THR A 186 5.99 -7.78 9.78
C THR A 186 5.61 -8.30 8.40
N ASP A 187 4.37 -8.05 7.97
CA ASP A 187 3.80 -8.60 6.75
C ASP A 187 2.98 -7.54 6.02
N VAL A 188 3.40 -7.24 4.79
CA VAL A 188 2.74 -6.27 3.92
C VAL A 188 1.97 -7.03 2.84
N VAL A 189 0.66 -7.11 3.05
CA VAL A 189 -0.31 -7.63 2.07
C VAL A 189 -1.00 -6.46 1.38
N ARG A 190 -0.81 -6.30 0.07
CA ARG A 190 -1.35 -5.16 -0.71
C ARG A 190 -1.57 -5.49 -2.18
N GLY A 191 -2.13 -4.57 -2.95
CA GLY A 191 -2.36 -4.76 -4.39
C GLY A 191 -1.07 -4.78 -5.22
N ALA A 192 -1.04 -5.59 -6.28
CA ALA A 192 0.09 -5.76 -7.19
C ALA A 192 0.47 -4.52 -8.00
N ASP A 193 -0.36 -3.47 -7.98
CA ASP A 193 0.02 -2.15 -8.48
C ASP A 193 1.17 -1.50 -7.69
N LEU A 194 1.43 -1.97 -6.48
CA LEU A 194 2.53 -1.52 -5.63
C LEU A 194 3.74 -2.46 -5.65
N LEU A 195 3.72 -3.51 -6.48
CA LEU A 195 4.81 -4.49 -6.57
C LEU A 195 6.14 -3.82 -6.91
N ASP A 196 6.15 -2.96 -7.92
CA ASP A 196 7.32 -2.20 -8.38
C ASP A 196 7.72 -1.06 -7.39
N SER A 197 6.99 -0.85 -6.29
CA SER A 197 7.41 0.03 -5.19
C SER A 197 8.30 -0.69 -4.18
N THR A 198 8.17 -2.01 -4.06
CA THR A 198 8.84 -2.80 -3.02
C THR A 198 10.37 -2.67 -3.06
N PRO A 199 11.07 -2.74 -4.22
CA PRO A 199 12.52 -2.56 -4.25
C PRO A 199 13.00 -1.21 -3.69
N ARG A 200 12.26 -0.12 -3.96
CA ARG A 200 12.58 1.21 -3.40
C ARG A 200 12.41 1.23 -1.88
N GLN A 201 11.41 0.53 -1.38
CA GLN A 201 11.11 0.44 0.06
C GLN A 201 12.13 -0.42 0.79
N LEU A 202 12.55 -1.55 0.19
CA LEU A 202 13.65 -2.38 0.70
C LEU A 202 14.94 -1.59 0.80
N TYR A 203 15.27 -0.78 -0.22
CA TYR A 203 16.43 0.11 -0.15
C TYR A 203 16.32 1.14 0.99
N LEU A 204 15.17 1.80 1.13
CA LEU A 204 14.95 2.72 2.25
C LEU A 204 15.05 2.01 3.61
N GLN A 205 14.53 0.79 3.74
CA GLN A 205 14.63 -0.01 4.97
C GLN A 205 16.10 -0.34 5.28
N GLU A 206 16.86 -0.82 4.30
CA GLU A 206 18.30 -1.10 4.44
C GLU A 206 19.08 0.15 4.84
N LEU A 207 18.84 1.26 4.15
CA LEU A 207 19.51 2.54 4.41
C LEU A 207 19.28 3.03 5.85
N LEU A 208 18.12 2.72 6.42
CA LEU A 208 17.71 3.12 7.76
C LEU A 208 17.97 2.06 8.83
N GLY A 209 18.50 0.88 8.45
CA GLY A 209 18.70 -0.25 9.37
C GLY A 209 17.39 -0.81 9.93
N LEU A 210 16.29 -0.71 9.17
CA LEU A 210 14.97 -1.19 9.56
C LEU A 210 14.78 -2.66 9.17
N ALA A 211 13.91 -3.35 9.90
CA ALA A 211 13.48 -4.69 9.53
C ALA A 211 12.73 -4.67 8.18
N GLN A 212 12.93 -5.72 7.38
CA GLN A 212 12.25 -5.89 6.10
C GLN A 212 11.07 -6.85 6.29
N PRO A 213 9.82 -6.41 6.04
CA PRO A 213 8.67 -7.27 6.18
C PRO A 213 8.60 -8.31 5.05
N ARG A 214 7.76 -9.33 5.25
CA ARG A 214 7.38 -10.27 4.18
C ARG A 214 6.32 -9.60 3.30
N TYR A 215 6.38 -9.85 1.99
CA TYR A 215 5.48 -9.21 1.03
C TYR A 215 4.55 -10.23 0.36
N LEU A 216 3.30 -9.83 0.17
CA LEU A 216 2.29 -10.53 -0.62
C LEU A 216 1.54 -9.50 -1.47
N HIS A 217 1.56 -9.68 -2.79
CA HIS A 217 0.87 -8.80 -3.71
C HIS A 217 -0.33 -9.49 -4.37
N VAL A 218 -1.55 -9.05 -4.03
CA VAL A 218 -2.80 -9.58 -4.61
C VAL A 218 -3.09 -8.97 -5.98
N PRO A 219 -3.75 -9.71 -6.90
CA PRO A 219 -4.12 -9.18 -8.20
C PRO A 219 -4.96 -7.91 -8.10
N LEU A 220 -4.68 -6.95 -8.97
CA LEU A 220 -5.50 -5.77 -9.11
C LEU A 220 -6.76 -6.09 -9.92
N ILE A 221 -7.93 -5.78 -9.37
CA ILE A 221 -9.19 -5.92 -10.12
C ILE A 221 -9.27 -4.82 -11.18
N ILE A 222 -9.40 -5.22 -12.44
CA ILE A 222 -9.53 -4.33 -13.60
C ILE A 222 -10.90 -4.50 -14.26
N GLN A 223 -11.42 -3.39 -14.81
CA GLN A 223 -12.64 -3.40 -15.60
C GLN A 223 -12.40 -4.07 -16.97
N PRO A 224 -13.45 -4.52 -17.67
CA PRO A 224 -13.32 -5.18 -18.97
C PRO A 224 -12.63 -4.34 -20.07
N ASP A 225 -12.64 -3.01 -19.94
CA ASP A 225 -11.95 -2.06 -20.82
C ASP A 225 -10.44 -1.93 -20.52
N GLY A 226 -9.93 -2.69 -19.55
CA GLY A 226 -8.53 -2.68 -19.12
C GLY A 226 -8.18 -1.56 -18.15
N HIS A 227 -9.12 -0.67 -17.82
CA HIS A 227 -8.88 0.34 -16.79
C HIS A 227 -8.92 -0.28 -15.40
N LYS A 228 -8.04 0.21 -14.52
CA LYS A 228 -8.09 -0.11 -13.09
C LYS A 228 -9.49 0.24 -12.58
N LEU A 229 -10.11 -0.66 -11.82
CA LEU A 229 -11.39 -0.39 -11.16
C LEU A 229 -11.12 0.72 -10.13
N GLY A 230 -11.31 1.95 -10.60
CA GLY A 230 -10.60 3.12 -10.10
C GLY A 230 -11.50 4.03 -9.29
N LYS A 231 -10.86 4.68 -8.33
CA LYS A 231 -11.36 5.77 -7.48
C LYS A 231 -11.84 6.96 -8.32
N SER A 232 -12.94 6.83 -9.02
CA SER A 232 -13.64 8.02 -9.49
C SER A 232 -14.26 8.68 -8.26
N TYR A 233 -14.14 10.01 -8.13
CA TYR A 233 -14.80 10.78 -7.07
C TYR A 233 -16.32 10.56 -7.02
N ARG A 234 -16.89 9.90 -8.04
CA ARG A 234 -18.32 9.66 -8.23
C ARG A 234 -18.75 8.22 -7.93
N SER A 235 -17.82 7.32 -7.63
CA SER A 235 -18.20 5.94 -7.26
C SER A 235 -18.82 6.00 -5.85
N PRO A 236 -20.06 5.50 -5.67
CA PRO A 236 -20.66 5.46 -4.34
C PRO A 236 -19.85 4.56 -3.40
N PRO A 237 -19.95 4.76 -2.07
CA PRO A 237 -19.35 3.83 -1.12
C PRO A 237 -19.96 2.44 -1.30
N LEU A 238 -19.20 1.41 -0.89
CA LEU A 238 -19.71 0.04 -0.93
C LEU A 238 -21.01 -0.06 -0.09
N PRO A 239 -22.09 -0.62 -0.64
CA PRO A 239 -23.36 -0.74 0.08
C PRO A 239 -23.22 -1.63 1.31
N GLY A 240 -23.74 -1.19 2.45
CA GLY A 240 -23.64 -1.92 3.71
C GLY A 240 -24.52 -3.18 3.76
N ASP A 241 -25.67 -3.14 3.09
CA ASP A 241 -26.60 -4.26 2.92
C ASP A 241 -26.05 -5.36 1.99
N GLN A 242 -24.94 -5.10 1.30
CA GLN A 242 -24.27 -6.04 0.39
C GLN A 242 -22.95 -6.58 0.95
N ALA A 243 -22.71 -6.44 2.26
CA ALA A 243 -21.45 -6.83 2.90
C ALA A 243 -21.07 -8.30 2.64
N THR A 244 -21.91 -9.26 3.03
CA THR A 244 -21.65 -10.69 2.82
C THR A 244 -21.49 -11.05 1.32
N PRO A 245 -22.40 -10.67 0.41
CA PRO A 245 -22.23 -10.93 -1.02
C PRO A 245 -20.92 -10.38 -1.60
N LEU A 246 -20.51 -9.17 -1.21
CA LEU A 246 -19.27 -8.56 -1.71
C LEU A 246 -18.01 -9.20 -1.09
N LEU A 247 -18.07 -9.65 0.16
CA LEU A 247 -17.00 -10.44 0.78
C LEU A 247 -16.83 -11.80 0.09
N ILE A 248 -17.93 -12.51 -0.19
CA ILE A 248 -17.92 -13.77 -0.97
C ILE A 248 -17.29 -13.55 -2.35
N ARG A 249 -17.71 -12.48 -3.03
CA ARG A 249 -17.12 -12.11 -4.32
C ARG A 249 -15.62 -11.80 -4.22
N ALA A 250 -15.18 -11.15 -3.15
CA ALA A 250 -13.77 -10.89 -2.90
C ALA A 250 -12.98 -12.17 -2.55
N LEU A 251 -13.56 -13.11 -1.81
CA LEU A 251 -12.98 -14.44 -1.57
C LEU A 251 -12.75 -15.19 -2.90
N ARG A 252 -13.75 -15.21 -3.79
CA ARG A 252 -13.64 -15.80 -5.13
C ARG A 252 -12.54 -15.14 -5.95
N ALA A 253 -12.42 -13.81 -5.89
CA ALA A 253 -11.33 -13.08 -6.55
C ALA A 253 -9.94 -13.46 -6.03
N LEU A 254 -9.84 -13.84 -4.76
CA LEU A 254 -8.63 -14.33 -4.10
C LEU A 254 -8.43 -15.85 -4.25
N GLY A 255 -9.25 -16.52 -5.06
CA GLY A 255 -9.21 -17.97 -5.26
C GLY A 255 -9.60 -18.79 -4.01
N GLN A 256 -10.18 -18.14 -3.00
CA GLN A 256 -10.54 -18.78 -1.74
C GLN A 256 -11.87 -19.53 -1.86
N PRO A 257 -12.08 -20.60 -1.07
CA PRO A 257 -13.37 -21.28 -1.02
C PRO A 257 -14.44 -20.34 -0.46
N ALA A 258 -15.64 -20.39 -1.06
CA ALA A 258 -16.82 -19.68 -0.60
C ALA A 258 -18.03 -20.62 -0.70
N PRO A 259 -18.24 -21.49 0.31
CA PRO A 259 -19.29 -22.49 0.30
C PRO A 259 -20.68 -21.84 0.34
N ALA A 260 -21.64 -22.41 -0.39
CA ALA A 260 -22.98 -21.86 -0.56
C ALA A 260 -23.77 -21.75 0.76
N GLU A 261 -23.42 -22.58 1.75
CA GLU A 261 -23.99 -22.55 3.10
C GLU A 261 -23.68 -21.24 3.85
N LEU A 262 -22.74 -20.44 3.36
CA LEU A 262 -22.39 -19.13 3.93
C LEU A 262 -22.97 -17.95 3.15
N ASP A 263 -23.76 -18.18 2.09
CA ASP A 263 -24.34 -17.11 1.27
C ASP A 263 -25.22 -16.15 2.10
N ASP A 264 -25.93 -16.69 3.11
CA ASP A 264 -26.78 -15.93 4.03
C ASP A 264 -26.12 -15.65 5.41
N ALA A 265 -24.82 -15.93 5.55
CA ALA A 265 -24.12 -15.71 6.80
C ALA A 265 -23.92 -14.22 7.12
N THR A 266 -23.74 -13.89 8.40
CA THR A 266 -23.28 -12.53 8.75
C THR A 266 -21.82 -12.35 8.30
N PRO A 267 -21.37 -11.10 8.06
CA PRO A 267 -19.97 -10.83 7.71
C PRO A 267 -18.97 -11.45 8.69
N GLU A 268 -19.26 -11.41 10.00
CA GLU A 268 -18.41 -11.95 11.04
C GLU A 268 -18.30 -13.48 10.96
N ALA A 269 -19.42 -14.17 10.75
CA ALA A 269 -19.46 -15.62 10.60
C ALA A 269 -18.68 -16.08 9.36
N LEU A 270 -18.86 -15.38 8.23
CA LEU A 270 -18.11 -15.61 7.00
C LEU A 270 -16.61 -15.40 7.23
N LEU A 271 -16.20 -14.26 7.78
CA LEU A 271 -14.79 -13.95 8.04
C LEU A 271 -14.13 -14.95 8.99
N ALA A 272 -14.82 -15.38 10.05
CA ALA A 272 -14.31 -16.38 10.99
C ALA A 272 -14.15 -17.77 10.35
N TRP A 273 -15.03 -18.14 9.42
CA TRP A 273 -14.87 -19.35 8.61
C TRP A 273 -13.69 -19.21 7.64
N SER A 274 -13.62 -18.11 6.90
CA SER A 274 -12.59 -17.86 5.90
C SER A 274 -11.19 -17.75 6.51
N ALA A 275 -11.03 -17.18 7.70
CA ALA A 275 -9.74 -17.13 8.38
C ALA A 275 -9.18 -18.52 8.69
N ARG A 276 -10.06 -19.50 9.00
CA ARG A 276 -9.65 -20.90 9.26
C ARG A 276 -9.30 -21.68 7.99
N HIS A 277 -9.76 -21.23 6.84
CA HIS A 277 -9.57 -21.88 5.53
C HIS A 277 -8.73 -21.02 4.57
N TRP A 278 -8.10 -19.98 5.08
CA TRP A 278 -7.27 -19.07 4.30
C TRP A 278 -6.04 -19.80 3.77
N ASP A 279 -5.85 -19.76 2.46
CA ASP A 279 -4.66 -20.27 1.80
C ASP A 279 -4.18 -19.27 0.75
N ALA A 280 -3.13 -18.53 1.10
CA ALA A 280 -2.50 -17.55 0.21
C ALA A 280 -1.98 -18.17 -1.10
N THR A 281 -1.72 -19.48 -1.14
CA THR A 281 -1.23 -20.16 -2.36
C THR A 281 -2.30 -20.31 -3.44
N LEU A 282 -3.59 -20.19 -3.06
CA LEU A 282 -4.73 -20.22 -4.00
C LEU A 282 -4.95 -18.89 -4.72
N ILE A 283 -4.33 -17.80 -4.24
CA ILE A 283 -4.46 -16.49 -4.87
C ILE A 283 -3.87 -16.57 -6.30
N PRO A 284 -4.61 -16.08 -7.33
CA PRO A 284 -4.12 -16.12 -8.70
C PRO A 284 -2.75 -15.46 -8.84
N ARG A 285 -1.81 -16.17 -9.48
CA ARG A 285 -0.46 -15.65 -9.78
C ARG A 285 -0.49 -14.72 -11.00
N SER A 286 -1.20 -13.61 -10.87
CA SER A 286 -1.29 -12.56 -11.87
C SER A 286 -1.25 -11.18 -11.20
N ARG A 287 -0.79 -10.17 -11.94
CA ARG A 287 -0.81 -8.78 -11.44
C ARG A 287 -2.19 -8.15 -11.55
N THR A 288 -3.02 -8.63 -12.46
CA THR A 288 -4.37 -8.14 -12.70
C THR A 288 -5.35 -9.30 -12.82
N LEU A 289 -6.61 -9.03 -12.49
CA LEU A 289 -7.72 -9.96 -12.63
C LEU A 289 -8.91 -9.20 -13.20
N ALA A 290 -9.47 -9.67 -14.31
CA ALA A 290 -10.59 -8.98 -14.93
C ALA A 290 -11.86 -9.20 -14.13
N GLU A 291 -12.63 -8.14 -13.90
CA GLU A 291 -13.90 -8.21 -13.16
C GLU A 291 -14.88 -9.20 -13.81
N SER A 292 -14.84 -9.34 -15.13
CA SER A 292 -15.65 -10.30 -15.90
C SER A 292 -15.37 -11.77 -15.56
N GLN A 293 -14.21 -12.07 -14.97
CA GLN A 293 -13.82 -13.42 -14.54
C GLN A 293 -14.35 -13.76 -13.14
N LEU A 294 -14.95 -12.80 -12.43
CA LEU A 294 -15.45 -12.94 -11.06
C LEU A 294 -16.94 -13.32 -10.98
N ARG A 295 -17.46 -14.00 -12.01
CA ARG A 295 -18.86 -14.45 -12.05
C ARG A 295 -19.07 -15.69 -11.19
#